data_AF-A0A2T6ACQ0-F1
#
_entry.id   AF-A0A2T6ACQ0-F1
#
_cell.length_a   1.000
_cell.length_b   1.000
_cell.length_c   1.000
_cell.angle_alpha   90.00
_cell.angle_beta   90.00
_cell.angle_gamma   90.00
#
_symmetry.space_group_name_H-M   'P 1'
#
loop_
_entity.id
_entity.type
_entity.pdbx_description
1 polymer ?
#
loop_
_entity_poly.entity_id
_entity_poly.type
_entity_poly.pdbx_seq_one_letter_code
_entity_poly.pdbx_strand_id
1 'polypeptide(L)'
;MPARADNPMSAIDWLSKSVAAPGSHRATPPQGGKIPSSVPLPERPANEPAVTKDARPAEVTVTVLGAPTPDSVGLLPAERTGLPRDLWGLTRASDLARTITEAEEPVLPTLQGLFSTLLLAEANPPVDSGPEGRLLLARIDKLLAMGALDQASGLIQLVRARTPELFRRRFDIALLTGQEDSACIEMQSSPHLAPTLTARVFCLARAGDWNAAALTLNTARALGQVEPEDEVLLVRFLDAELADSIPSLPPPPQPTPLVWRIYEAIGEPLPTLGLPIAFAHAELRPQAGWKAQVEAAERLSRVGAITPNLLLGMYTARAPAASGGVWDRVDLFQRFDAALSGGDRTRIARILPDVWQAMVGAELESTFAALYGDRLMQVGLTGDAATLAFHIALLSPAYERAAKDRAGAVSQPDVQEAFLIGLARGKINGLTPPDSMSRAIAPAFLAPEITAEPQRLLDERRFGEALLWAIARVGRGVHGDPRGVAEGLSLLRRMGLEDAARRTALELLLLERRG
;
A
#
# COMPACT_ATOMS: atom_id res chain seq x y z
N MET A 1 22.92 30.21 -7.28
CA MET A 1 21.49 29.86 -7.29
C MET A 1 21.16 29.26 -5.93
N PRO A 2 20.28 29.84 -5.11
CA PRO A 2 19.87 29.16 -3.88
C PRO A 2 18.86 28.06 -4.23
N ALA A 3 19.06 26.89 -3.63
CA ALA A 3 18.11 25.77 -3.72
C ALA A 3 16.76 26.20 -3.13
N ARG A 4 15.70 25.90 -3.87
CA ARG A 4 14.30 26.02 -3.42
C ARG A 4 14.08 25.07 -2.24
N ALA A 5 13.24 25.48 -1.30
CA ALA A 5 12.60 24.53 -0.41
C ALA A 5 11.55 23.79 -1.24
N ASP A 6 11.76 22.49 -1.46
CA ASP A 6 10.76 21.64 -2.10
C ASP A 6 9.59 21.44 -1.12
N ASN A 7 8.36 21.60 -1.62
CA ASN A 7 7.15 21.18 -0.91
C ASN A 7 7.28 19.70 -0.52
N PRO A 8 6.65 19.23 0.58
CA PRO A 8 6.65 17.81 0.91
C PRO A 8 5.94 17.03 -0.21
N MET A 9 6.73 16.46 -1.12
CA MET A 9 6.23 15.66 -2.23
C MET A 9 5.65 14.36 -1.68
N SER A 10 4.42 14.03 -2.07
CA SER A 10 3.88 12.71 -1.81
C SER A 10 4.49 11.71 -2.79
N ALA A 11 4.64 10.47 -2.34
CA ALA A 11 5.09 9.32 -3.14
C ALA A 11 4.19 9.00 -4.34
N ILE A 12 2.95 9.49 -4.33
CA ILE A 12 1.93 9.15 -5.31
C ILE A 12 1.60 10.38 -6.14
N ASP A 13 1.73 10.29 -7.46
CA ASP A 13 1.54 11.41 -8.39
C ASP A 13 0.21 12.13 -8.20
N TRP A 14 -0.88 11.39 -7.99
CA TRP A 14 -2.20 11.99 -7.76
C TRP A 14 -2.29 12.66 -6.38
N LEU A 15 -1.62 12.13 -5.35
CA LEU A 15 -1.43 12.81 -4.06
C LEU A 15 -0.37 13.92 -4.13
N SER A 16 0.35 14.10 -5.23
CA SER A 16 1.19 15.28 -5.44
C SER A 16 0.40 16.38 -6.18
N LYS A 17 -0.53 15.99 -7.06
CA LYS A 17 -1.42 16.91 -7.78
C LYS A 17 -2.46 17.60 -6.90
N SER A 18 -2.98 16.96 -5.85
CA SER A 18 -3.80 17.69 -4.85
C SER A 18 -2.97 18.67 -3.97
N VAL A 19 -1.64 18.83 -4.16
CA VAL A 19 -0.75 19.76 -3.42
C VAL A 19 -0.49 21.05 -4.20
N ALA A 20 -1.04 21.22 -5.41
CA ALA A 20 -0.84 22.44 -6.17
C ALA A 20 -1.52 23.61 -5.45
N ALA A 21 -0.76 24.34 -4.64
CA ALA A 21 -1.15 25.64 -4.13
C ALA A 21 -1.29 26.60 -5.34
N PRO A 22 -2.24 27.57 -5.30
CA PRO A 22 -2.25 28.65 -6.28
C PRO A 22 -0.87 29.29 -6.32
N GLY A 23 -0.35 29.49 -7.53
CA GLY A 23 0.99 29.99 -7.77
C GLY A 23 1.36 31.12 -6.80
N SER A 24 2.50 30.97 -6.12
CA SER A 24 3.14 32.06 -5.39
C SER A 24 3.59 33.12 -6.39
N HIS A 25 2.67 33.98 -6.80
CA HIS A 25 3.00 35.16 -7.56
C HIS A 25 3.91 36.04 -6.69
N ARG A 26 5.10 36.29 -7.22
CA ARG A 26 6.13 37.18 -6.69
C ARG A 26 5.53 38.46 -6.13
N ALA A 27 5.52 38.59 -4.80
CA ALA A 27 5.54 39.90 -4.17
C ALA A 27 6.99 40.43 -4.26
N THR A 28 7.18 41.47 -5.06
CA THR A 28 8.42 42.25 -5.11
C THR A 28 8.70 42.81 -3.71
N PRO A 29 9.88 42.62 -3.12
CA PRO A 29 10.16 43.16 -1.80
C PRO A 29 10.26 44.70 -1.88
N PRO A 30 9.75 45.44 -0.87
CA PRO A 30 9.95 46.88 -0.81
C PRO A 30 11.45 47.19 -0.65
N GLN A 31 11.93 48.18 -1.38
CA GLN A 31 13.32 48.65 -1.29
C GLN A 31 13.59 49.14 0.15
N GLY A 32 14.39 48.37 0.88
CA GLY A 32 14.80 48.69 2.25
C GLY A 32 15.74 49.89 2.29
N GLY A 33 15.37 50.89 3.10
CA GLY A 33 16.19 52.04 3.45
C GLY A 33 17.45 51.64 4.22
N LYS A 34 18.49 52.45 4.07
CA LYS A 34 19.81 52.30 4.71
C LYS A 34 19.69 52.44 6.24
N ILE A 35 20.15 51.43 6.97
CA ILE A 35 20.42 51.52 8.42
C ILE A 35 21.94 51.73 8.58
N PRO A 36 22.40 52.76 9.32
CA PRO A 36 23.83 52.93 9.58
C PRO A 36 24.31 51.93 10.65
N SER A 37 25.38 51.19 10.33
CA SER A 37 26.10 50.33 11.29
C SER A 37 27.18 51.15 12.00
N SER A 38 27.11 51.25 13.32
CA SER A 38 28.16 51.85 14.16
C SER A 38 28.60 50.87 15.24
N VAL A 39 29.38 49.86 14.85
CA VAL A 39 30.28 49.10 15.76
C VAL A 39 31.48 48.61 14.93
N PRO A 40 32.74 48.85 15.33
CA PRO A 40 33.90 48.29 14.65
C PRO A 40 34.10 46.82 15.05
N LEU A 41 34.23 45.93 14.06
CA LEU A 41 34.68 44.55 14.26
C LEU A 41 36.23 44.51 14.29
N PRO A 42 36.85 43.64 15.09
CA PRO A 42 38.31 43.48 15.13
C PRO A 42 38.85 42.87 13.83
N GLU A 43 40.01 43.36 13.38
CA GLU A 43 40.67 42.90 12.15
C GLU A 43 41.19 41.46 12.25
N ARG A 44 40.97 40.68 11.18
CA ARG A 44 41.46 39.29 11.01
C ARG A 44 42.93 39.30 10.54
N PRO A 45 43.80 38.44 11.07
CA PRO A 45 45.13 38.20 10.50
C PRO A 45 45.03 37.55 9.11
N ALA A 46 45.92 37.94 8.20
CA ALA A 46 45.77 37.75 6.75
C ALA A 46 46.17 36.38 6.17
N ASN A 47 46.28 35.29 6.95
CA ASN A 47 46.73 34.00 6.41
C ASN A 47 46.11 32.77 7.11
N GLU A 48 44.80 32.56 6.94
CA GLU A 48 44.18 31.27 7.24
C GLU A 48 43.28 30.84 6.06
N PRO A 49 43.42 29.63 5.51
CA PRO A 49 42.60 29.17 4.40
C PRO A 49 41.15 28.97 4.85
N ALA A 50 40.19 29.32 3.99
CA ALA A 50 38.77 29.20 4.27
C ALA A 50 38.37 27.73 4.50
N VAL A 51 38.09 27.36 5.74
CA VAL A 51 37.43 26.09 6.07
C VAL A 51 35.92 26.22 5.81
N THR A 52 35.47 25.46 4.80
CA THR A 52 34.08 25.21 4.35
C THR A 52 33.20 26.41 3.98
N LYS A 53 32.55 26.36 2.80
CA LYS A 53 31.58 27.36 2.33
C LYS A 53 30.15 27.11 2.80
N ASP A 54 29.88 25.96 3.40
CA ASP A 54 28.56 25.59 3.89
C ASP A 54 28.67 24.84 5.22
N ALA A 55 28.37 25.56 6.29
CA ALA A 55 28.06 25.01 7.61
C ALA A 55 26.73 25.64 8.05
N ARG A 56 25.64 25.28 7.35
CA ARG A 56 24.30 25.51 7.90
C ARG A 56 24.09 24.45 8.98
N PRO A 57 23.85 24.82 10.25
CA PRO A 57 23.42 23.86 11.25
C PRO A 57 22.17 23.15 10.73
N ALA A 58 22.07 21.84 10.94
CA ALA A 58 20.81 21.13 10.78
C ALA A 58 19.74 21.83 11.64
N GLU A 59 18.52 21.93 11.12
CA GLU A 59 17.42 22.57 11.81
C GLU A 59 17.19 21.87 13.16
N VAL A 60 17.44 22.60 14.26
CA VAL A 60 17.32 22.07 15.62
C VAL A 60 15.83 21.88 15.91
N THR A 61 15.36 20.64 15.79
CA THR A 61 13.98 20.29 16.11
C THR A 61 13.89 20.09 17.61
N VAL A 62 13.13 20.94 18.30
CA VAL A 62 12.91 20.82 19.74
C VAL A 62 11.61 20.04 19.95
N THR A 63 11.71 18.83 20.50
CA THR A 63 10.57 18.05 20.97
C THR A 63 10.50 18.09 22.49
N VAL A 64 9.27 18.18 23.03
CA VAL A 64 9.05 18.05 24.47
C VAL A 64 9.29 16.59 24.84
N LEU A 65 10.23 16.35 25.76
CA LEU A 65 10.55 15.02 26.25
C LEU A 65 9.28 14.37 26.83
N GLY A 66 8.80 13.29 26.21
CA GLY A 66 7.63 12.51 26.66
C GLY A 66 6.31 12.77 25.92
N ALA A 67 6.24 13.69 24.95
CA ALA A 67 5.07 13.79 24.08
C ALA A 67 5.13 12.68 22.99
N PRO A 68 4.04 11.91 22.75
CA PRO A 68 4.01 10.94 21.66
C PRO A 68 4.22 11.64 20.31
N THR A 69 5.28 11.28 19.60
CA THR A 69 5.53 11.79 18.24
C THR A 69 4.66 11.05 17.23
N PRO A 70 4.15 11.69 16.17
CA PRO A 70 3.36 10.99 15.15
C PRO A 70 4.09 9.80 14.53
N ASP A 71 5.42 9.86 14.39
CA ASP A 71 6.23 8.78 13.79
C ASP A 71 6.27 7.48 14.61
N SER A 72 5.86 7.51 15.88
CA SER A 72 5.78 6.31 16.72
C SER A 72 4.47 5.54 16.59
N VAL A 73 3.48 6.12 15.91
CA VAL A 73 2.13 5.54 15.76
C VAL A 73 2.18 4.25 14.96
N GLY A 74 1.39 3.26 15.39
CA GLY A 74 1.17 2.01 14.69
C GLY A 74 -0.12 1.33 15.13
N LEU A 75 -0.70 0.52 14.25
CA LEU A 75 -1.88 -0.31 14.55
C LEU A 75 -1.48 -1.67 15.13
N LEU A 76 -0.26 -2.13 14.86
CA LEU A 76 0.21 -3.46 15.23
C LEU A 76 1.35 -3.36 16.26
N PRO A 77 1.12 -3.78 17.52
CA PRO A 77 2.17 -3.74 18.53
C PRO A 77 3.22 -4.83 18.27
N ALA A 78 4.43 -4.63 18.79
CA ALA A 78 5.59 -5.51 18.58
C ALA A 78 5.30 -6.99 18.91
N GLU A 79 4.48 -7.25 19.93
CA GLU A 79 4.12 -8.61 20.37
C GLU A 79 3.25 -9.34 19.33
N ARG A 80 2.56 -8.60 18.45
CA ARG A 80 1.73 -9.16 17.37
C ARG A 80 2.51 -9.32 16.06
N THR A 81 3.46 -8.43 15.79
CA THR A 81 4.23 -8.43 14.54
C THR A 81 5.45 -9.35 14.60
N GLY A 82 5.99 -9.60 15.79
CA GLY A 82 7.30 -10.23 15.96
C GLY A 82 8.47 -9.32 15.58
N LEU A 83 8.21 -8.05 15.23
CA LEU A 83 9.22 -7.06 14.92
C LEU A 83 9.65 -6.30 16.20
N PRO A 84 10.94 -5.96 16.37
CA PRO A 84 11.38 -5.21 17.53
C PRO A 84 10.85 -3.77 17.50
N ARG A 85 10.65 -3.14 18.66
CA ARG A 85 10.25 -1.72 18.74
C ARG A 85 11.31 -0.77 18.16
N ASP A 86 12.59 -1.13 18.28
CA ASP A 86 13.72 -0.38 17.71
C ASP A 86 13.97 -0.83 16.27
N LEU A 87 13.14 -0.36 15.34
CA LEU A 87 13.21 -0.74 13.92
C LEU A 87 14.27 0.06 13.16
N TRP A 88 14.49 1.30 13.56
CA TRP A 88 15.08 2.31 12.68
C TRP A 88 16.53 2.67 13.08
N GLY A 89 16.98 2.25 14.27
CA GLY A 89 18.31 2.61 14.78
C GLY A 89 18.54 4.12 14.77
N LEU A 90 19.67 4.55 14.20
CA LEU A 90 20.05 5.97 14.09
C LEU A 90 19.70 6.60 12.73
N THR A 91 18.93 5.92 11.89
CA THR A 91 18.59 6.45 10.57
C THR A 91 17.64 7.63 10.69
N ARG A 92 17.89 8.68 9.90
CA ARG A 92 17.07 9.89 9.87
C ARG A 92 15.67 9.60 9.34
N ALA A 93 14.66 10.26 9.90
CA ALA A 93 13.27 10.14 9.47
C ALA A 93 13.09 10.44 7.97
N SER A 94 13.84 11.39 7.41
CA SER A 94 13.78 11.73 5.99
C SER A 94 14.31 10.63 5.07
N ASP A 95 15.37 9.93 5.48
CA ASP A 95 15.95 8.85 4.70
C ASP A 95 15.02 7.64 4.68
N LEU A 96 14.42 7.31 5.83
CA LEU A 96 13.43 6.24 5.96
C LEU A 96 12.15 6.55 5.17
N ALA A 97 11.65 7.78 5.25
CA ALA A 97 10.49 8.22 4.48
C ALA A 97 10.74 8.00 2.98
N ARG A 98 11.91 8.43 2.47
CA ARG A 98 12.31 8.22 1.08
C ARG A 98 12.42 6.74 0.73
N THR A 99 13.07 5.92 1.56
CA THR A 99 13.19 4.48 1.31
C THR A 99 11.82 3.79 1.23
N ILE A 100 10.88 4.13 2.11
CA ILE A 100 9.53 3.57 2.09
C ILE A 100 8.76 4.03 0.84
N THR A 101 8.88 5.31 0.49
CA THR A 101 8.27 5.89 -0.71
C THR A 101 8.76 5.19 -1.98
N GLU A 102 10.08 5.01 -2.11
CA GLU A 102 10.73 4.44 -3.30
C GLU A 102 10.67 2.90 -3.37
N ALA A 103 10.32 2.22 -2.27
CA ALA A 103 10.25 0.76 -2.25
C ALA A 103 9.23 0.22 -3.26
N GLU A 104 9.61 -0.73 -4.11
CA GLU A 104 8.66 -1.39 -5.01
C GLU A 104 7.62 -2.21 -4.22
N GLU A 105 6.37 -2.22 -4.67
CA GLU A 105 5.35 -3.06 -4.04
C GLU A 105 5.70 -4.54 -4.21
N PRO A 106 5.72 -5.34 -3.12
CA PRO A 106 6.07 -6.74 -3.23
C PRO A 106 5.02 -7.49 -4.04
N VAL A 107 5.47 -8.27 -5.02
CA VAL A 107 4.57 -9.11 -5.80
C VAL A 107 4.06 -10.23 -4.90
N LEU A 108 4.92 -11.01 -4.24
CA LEU A 108 4.52 -12.21 -3.49
C LEU A 108 3.64 -11.90 -2.25
N PRO A 109 2.52 -12.62 -2.01
CA PRO A 109 1.56 -12.29 -0.95
C PRO A 109 2.15 -12.27 0.46
N THR A 110 3.06 -13.19 0.80
CA THR A 110 3.71 -13.20 2.11
C THR A 110 4.60 -11.97 2.30
N LEU A 111 5.37 -11.57 1.28
CA LEU A 111 6.20 -10.37 1.35
C LEU A 111 5.37 -9.10 1.38
N GLN A 112 4.25 -9.06 0.67
CA GLN A 112 3.30 -7.97 0.72
C GLN A 112 2.69 -7.82 2.11
N GLY A 113 2.26 -8.93 2.74
CA GLY A 113 1.78 -8.93 4.11
C GLY A 113 2.84 -8.47 5.12
N LEU A 114 4.09 -8.86 4.92
CA LEU A 114 5.22 -8.44 5.75
C LEU A 114 5.55 -6.95 5.58
N PHE A 115 5.48 -6.43 4.36
CA PHE A 115 5.62 -5.00 4.08
C PHE A 115 4.49 -4.21 4.74
N SER A 116 3.23 -4.61 4.56
CA SER A 116 2.09 -4.01 5.27
C SER A 116 2.26 -4.07 6.79
N THR A 117 2.77 -5.18 7.33
CA THR A 117 3.05 -5.31 8.77
C THR A 117 4.08 -4.29 9.22
N LEU A 118 5.17 -4.09 8.47
CA LEU A 118 6.16 -3.06 8.75
C LEU A 118 5.55 -1.65 8.71
N LEU A 119 4.74 -1.36 7.68
CA LEU A 119 4.07 -0.06 7.53
C LEU A 119 3.03 0.20 8.63
N LEU A 120 2.56 -0.81 9.35
CA LEU A 120 1.55 -0.70 10.40
C LEU A 120 2.11 -0.93 11.81
N ALA A 121 3.37 -1.31 11.93
CA ALA A 121 4.01 -1.59 13.21
C ALA A 121 4.11 -0.34 14.09
N GLU A 122 3.84 -0.50 15.39
CA GLU A 122 4.24 0.45 16.41
C GLU A 122 5.76 0.35 16.61
N ALA A 123 6.46 1.49 16.53
CA ALA A 123 7.90 1.52 16.61
C ALA A 123 8.38 2.77 17.36
N ASN A 124 9.56 2.69 17.95
CA ASN A 124 10.23 3.89 18.45
C ASN A 124 10.51 4.82 17.27
N PRO A 125 10.22 6.12 17.38
CA PRO A 125 10.44 7.06 16.30
C PRO A 125 11.95 7.28 16.09
N PRO A 126 12.39 7.62 14.87
CA PRO A 126 13.74 8.15 14.64
C PRO A 126 14.10 9.29 15.60
N VAL A 127 15.39 9.42 15.91
CA VAL A 127 15.87 10.42 16.88
C VAL A 127 15.61 11.87 16.45
N ASP A 128 15.49 12.12 15.14
CA ASP A 128 15.20 13.42 14.54
C ASP A 128 13.70 13.63 14.22
N SER A 129 12.82 12.75 14.74
CA SER A 129 11.38 12.89 14.54
C SER A 129 10.81 14.15 15.19
N GLY A 130 9.98 14.85 14.43
CA GLY A 130 9.31 16.08 14.82
C GLY A 130 7.77 15.98 14.77
N PRO A 131 7.07 17.08 15.07
CA PRO A 131 5.60 17.13 15.04
C PRO A 131 5.02 16.92 13.63
N GLU A 132 5.81 17.11 12.59
CA GLU A 132 5.41 16.92 11.18
C GLU A 132 5.08 15.47 10.83
N GLY A 133 5.64 14.49 11.55
CA GLY A 133 5.35 13.07 11.32
C GLY A 133 5.76 12.57 9.93
N ARG A 134 6.95 12.94 9.43
CA ARG A 134 7.37 12.65 8.04
C ARG A 134 7.38 11.15 7.73
N LEU A 135 7.84 10.32 8.67
CA LEU A 135 7.88 8.87 8.48
C LEU A 135 6.46 8.29 8.50
N LEU A 136 5.60 8.77 9.39
CA LEU A 136 4.19 8.39 9.41
C LEU A 136 3.50 8.73 8.07
N LEU A 137 3.70 9.93 7.54
CA LEU A 137 3.12 10.35 6.26
C LEU A 137 3.60 9.45 5.11
N ALA A 138 4.89 9.11 5.05
CA ALA A 138 5.41 8.18 4.05
C ALA A 138 4.78 6.79 4.16
N ARG A 139 4.56 6.29 5.37
CA ARG A 139 3.87 5.00 5.61
C ARG A 139 2.41 5.05 5.16
N ILE A 140 1.69 6.13 5.48
CA ILE A 140 0.29 6.35 5.05
C ILE A 140 0.22 6.40 3.52
N ASP A 141 1.07 7.20 2.88
CA ASP A 141 1.10 7.33 1.42
C ASP A 141 1.41 5.98 0.77
N LYS A 142 2.33 5.18 1.34
CA LYS A 142 2.61 3.85 0.82
C LYS A 142 1.42 2.89 0.94
N LEU A 143 0.69 2.94 2.05
CA LEU A 143 -0.55 2.17 2.23
C LEU A 143 -1.63 2.59 1.22
N LEU A 144 -1.76 3.89 0.94
CA LEU A 144 -2.66 4.40 -0.10
C LEU A 144 -2.27 3.87 -1.49
N ALA A 145 -0.97 3.81 -1.80
CA ALA A 145 -0.46 3.29 -3.07
C ALA A 145 -0.80 1.81 -3.24
N MET A 146 -0.76 1.05 -2.15
CA MET A 146 -1.13 -0.36 -2.08
C MET A 146 -2.64 -0.61 -2.04
N GLY A 147 -3.48 0.44 -1.97
CA GLY A 147 -4.93 0.33 -1.84
C GLY A 147 -5.43 -0.02 -0.43
N ALA A 148 -4.56 0.00 0.58
CA ALA A 148 -4.85 -0.32 1.98
C ALA A 148 -5.48 0.90 2.70
N LEU A 149 -6.64 1.36 2.21
CA LEU A 149 -7.30 2.59 2.69
C LEU A 149 -7.75 2.50 4.15
N ASP A 150 -8.28 1.36 4.58
CA ASP A 150 -8.74 1.16 5.96
C ASP A 150 -7.57 1.24 6.95
N GLN A 151 -6.44 0.65 6.58
CA GLN A 151 -5.23 0.64 7.39
C GLN A 151 -4.60 2.04 7.45
N ALA A 152 -4.56 2.75 6.32
CA ALA A 152 -4.14 4.16 6.27
C ALA A 152 -5.05 5.05 7.15
N SER A 153 -6.37 4.86 7.07
CA SER A 153 -7.35 5.57 7.89
C SER A 153 -7.13 5.29 9.38
N GLY A 154 -6.88 4.03 9.75
CA GLY A 154 -6.58 3.63 11.12
C GLY A 154 -5.36 4.35 11.70
N LEU A 155 -4.26 4.47 10.93
CA LEU A 155 -3.08 5.23 11.38
C LEU A 155 -3.40 6.71 11.59
N ILE A 156 -4.16 7.33 10.68
CA ILE A 156 -4.56 8.74 10.80
C ILE A 156 -5.40 8.96 12.07
N GLN A 157 -6.31 8.04 12.39
CA GLN A 157 -7.20 8.15 13.56
C GLN A 157 -6.47 8.09 14.91
N LEU A 158 -5.28 7.46 14.95
CA LEU A 158 -4.46 7.41 16.17
C LEU A 158 -3.73 8.73 16.45
N VAL A 159 -3.58 9.60 15.45
CA VAL A 159 -2.90 10.89 15.61
C VAL A 159 -3.87 11.92 16.18
N ARG A 160 -3.50 12.52 17.33
CA ARG A 160 -4.31 13.59 17.94
C ARG A 160 -4.19 14.92 17.20
N ALA A 161 -3.03 15.20 16.62
CA ALA A 161 -2.78 16.43 15.88
C ALA A 161 -3.64 16.47 14.61
N ARG A 162 -4.29 17.61 14.37
CA ARG A 162 -5.09 17.88 13.18
C ARG A 162 -4.28 18.76 12.24
N THR A 163 -3.43 18.15 11.42
CA THR A 163 -2.61 18.89 10.44
C THR A 163 -3.27 18.85 9.06
N PRO A 164 -3.05 19.88 8.20
CA PRO A 164 -3.51 19.87 6.81
C PRO A 164 -3.04 18.63 6.04
N GLU A 165 -1.82 18.16 6.29
CA GLU A 165 -1.21 17.03 5.59
C GLU A 165 -1.96 15.73 5.87
N LEU A 166 -2.34 15.48 7.12
CA LEU A 166 -3.14 14.32 7.53
C LEU A 166 -4.60 14.47 7.11
N PHE A 167 -5.17 15.67 7.25
CA PHE A 167 -6.53 15.96 6.78
C PHE A 167 -6.69 15.61 5.31
N ARG A 168 -5.72 16.00 4.48
CA ARG A 168 -5.72 15.69 3.05
C ARG A 168 -5.81 14.19 2.75
N ARG A 169 -4.96 13.36 3.35
CA ARG A 169 -5.00 11.90 3.08
C ARG A 169 -6.33 11.31 3.52
N ARG A 170 -6.88 11.79 4.65
CA ARG A 170 -8.21 11.39 5.09
C ARG A 170 -9.31 11.88 4.17
N PHE A 171 -9.21 13.07 3.62
CA PHE A 171 -10.16 13.60 2.64
C PHE A 171 -10.14 12.76 1.36
N ASP A 172 -8.95 12.40 0.87
CA ASP A 172 -8.80 11.51 -0.28
C ASP A 172 -9.39 10.11 0.00
N ILE A 173 -9.13 9.52 1.18
CA ILE A 173 -9.78 8.26 1.60
C ILE A 173 -11.31 8.41 1.65
N ALA A 174 -11.81 9.52 2.21
CA ALA A 174 -13.25 9.77 2.31
C ALA A 174 -13.90 9.89 0.92
N LEU A 175 -13.24 10.58 -0.02
CA LEU A 175 -13.67 10.70 -1.40
C LEU A 175 -13.66 9.36 -2.16
N LEU A 176 -12.81 8.40 -1.79
CA LEU A 176 -12.79 7.08 -2.43
C LEU A 176 -13.78 6.10 -1.78
N THR A 177 -14.08 6.28 -0.49
CA THR A 177 -14.94 5.36 0.27
C THR A 177 -16.39 5.83 0.42
N GLY A 178 -16.75 7.01 -0.11
CA GLY A 178 -18.13 7.54 -0.01
C GLY A 178 -18.43 8.25 1.31
N GLN A 179 -17.39 8.72 2.00
CA GLN A 179 -17.48 9.38 3.31
C GLN A 179 -17.20 10.90 3.22
N GLU A 180 -17.23 11.47 2.02
CA GLU A 180 -16.89 12.87 1.73
C GLU A 180 -17.66 13.88 2.59
N ASP A 181 -18.92 13.60 2.93
CA ASP A 181 -19.76 14.51 3.72
C ASP A 181 -19.17 14.78 5.10
N SER A 182 -18.69 13.73 5.77
CA SER A 182 -18.06 13.84 7.09
C SER A 182 -16.79 14.69 7.05
N ALA A 183 -15.99 14.53 5.98
CA ALA A 183 -14.76 15.27 5.81
C ALA A 183 -15.03 16.73 5.41
N CYS A 184 -16.06 17.00 4.60
CA CYS A 184 -16.49 18.35 4.26
C CYS A 184 -17.03 19.13 5.48
N ILE A 185 -17.79 18.48 6.37
CA ILE A 185 -18.26 19.09 7.63
C ILE A 185 -17.06 19.51 8.50
N GLU A 186 -16.08 18.63 8.66
CA GLU A 186 -14.88 18.96 9.43
C GLU A 186 -14.13 20.14 8.81
N MET A 187 -13.93 20.15 7.49
CA MET A 187 -13.23 21.24 6.81
C MET A 187 -13.94 22.57 6.95
N GLN A 188 -15.27 22.61 6.96
CA GLN A 188 -16.03 23.84 7.19
C GLN A 188 -15.85 24.38 8.60
N SER A 189 -15.79 23.49 9.59
CA SER A 189 -15.50 23.88 10.98
C SER A 189 -14.05 24.34 11.18
N SER A 190 -13.13 23.92 10.29
CA SER A 190 -11.70 24.20 10.35
C SER A 190 -11.15 24.59 8.98
N PRO A 191 -11.45 25.80 8.45
CA PRO A 191 -11.11 26.17 7.07
C PRO A 191 -9.61 26.14 6.73
N HIS A 192 -8.73 26.26 7.74
CA HIS A 192 -7.28 26.16 7.58
C HIS A 192 -6.80 24.76 7.20
N LEU A 193 -7.65 23.73 7.32
CA LEU A 193 -7.36 22.37 6.88
C LEU A 193 -7.64 22.15 5.38
N ALA A 194 -8.30 23.11 4.71
CA ALA A 194 -8.67 22.96 3.31
C ALA A 194 -7.41 22.76 2.43
N PRO A 195 -7.27 21.61 1.75
CA PRO A 195 -6.02 21.28 1.05
C PRO A 195 -5.84 22.11 -0.22
N THR A 196 -6.92 22.47 -0.89
CA THR A 196 -6.94 23.25 -2.13
C THR A 196 -8.18 24.13 -2.21
N LEU A 197 -8.15 25.13 -3.10
CA LEU A 197 -9.33 25.90 -3.47
C LEU A 197 -10.46 25.00 -3.98
N THR A 198 -10.14 24.05 -4.86
CA THR A 198 -11.09 23.08 -5.44
C THR A 198 -11.80 22.30 -4.34
N ALA A 199 -11.08 21.84 -3.31
CA ALA A 199 -11.67 21.13 -2.17
C ALA A 199 -12.65 22.04 -1.40
N ARG A 200 -12.25 23.30 -1.15
CA ARG A 200 -13.10 24.28 -0.48
C ARG A 200 -14.40 24.52 -1.25
N VAL A 201 -14.32 24.77 -2.55
CA VAL A 201 -15.49 24.98 -3.42
C VAL A 201 -16.39 23.73 -3.42
N PHE A 202 -15.80 22.55 -3.60
CA PHE A 202 -16.51 21.27 -3.57
C PHE A 202 -17.30 21.09 -2.26
N CYS A 203 -16.67 21.29 -1.11
CA CYS A 203 -17.34 21.08 0.16
C CYS A 203 -18.36 22.16 0.53
N LEU A 204 -18.19 23.41 0.09
CA LEU A 204 -19.22 24.45 0.24
C LEU A 204 -20.48 24.05 -0.53
N ALA A 205 -20.32 23.64 -1.79
CA ALA A 205 -21.43 23.14 -2.60
C ALA A 205 -22.07 21.87 -2.01
N ARG A 206 -21.27 20.92 -1.51
CA ARG A 206 -21.78 19.71 -0.85
C ARG A 206 -22.61 20.00 0.41
N ALA A 207 -22.31 21.06 1.15
CA ALA A 207 -23.16 21.53 2.25
C ALA A 207 -24.38 22.35 1.81
N GLY A 208 -24.56 22.57 0.50
CA GLY A 208 -25.66 23.35 -0.05
C GLY A 208 -25.43 24.86 -0.08
N ASP A 209 -24.24 25.34 0.29
CA ASP A 209 -23.88 26.76 0.19
C ASP A 209 -23.29 27.08 -1.20
N TRP A 210 -24.13 26.93 -2.22
CA TRP A 210 -23.78 27.19 -3.62
C TRP A 210 -23.32 28.63 -3.86
N ASN A 211 -23.90 29.59 -3.15
CA ASN A 211 -23.53 31.00 -3.24
C ASN A 211 -22.11 31.24 -2.72
N ALA A 212 -21.76 30.67 -1.55
CA ALA A 212 -20.39 30.78 -1.04
C ALA A 212 -19.39 30.03 -1.92
N ALA A 213 -19.77 28.89 -2.49
CA ALA A 213 -18.93 28.14 -3.43
C ALA A 213 -18.62 28.98 -4.68
N ALA A 214 -19.65 29.57 -5.31
CA ALA A 214 -19.50 30.44 -6.47
C ALA A 214 -18.71 31.73 -6.17
N LEU A 215 -18.97 32.37 -5.02
CA LEU A 215 -18.21 33.54 -4.59
C LEU A 215 -16.73 33.20 -4.37
N THR A 216 -16.44 32.04 -3.77
CA THR A 216 -15.08 31.57 -3.53
C THR A 216 -14.34 31.36 -4.86
N LEU A 217 -14.98 30.71 -5.84
CA LEU A 217 -14.41 30.50 -7.17
C LEU A 217 -14.18 31.83 -7.91
N ASN A 218 -15.18 32.71 -7.96
CA ASN A 218 -15.08 33.99 -8.66
C ASN A 218 -14.01 34.92 -8.05
N THR A 219 -13.88 34.91 -6.72
CA THR A 219 -12.82 35.66 -6.03
C THR A 219 -11.44 35.13 -6.40
N ALA A 220 -11.26 33.80 -6.37
CA ALA A 220 -9.99 33.20 -6.76
C ALA A 220 -9.65 33.44 -8.24
N ARG A 221 -10.66 33.39 -9.13
CA ARG A 221 -10.50 33.72 -10.54
C ARG A 221 -10.04 35.16 -10.73
N ALA A 222 -10.67 36.12 -10.05
CA ALA A 222 -10.27 37.53 -10.12
C ALA A 222 -8.85 37.78 -9.60
N LEU A 223 -8.36 36.93 -8.69
CA LEU A 223 -7.00 36.96 -8.14
C LEU A 223 -5.98 36.14 -8.95
N GLY A 224 -6.40 35.45 -10.03
CA GLY A 224 -5.54 34.57 -10.80
C GLY A 224 -5.05 33.34 -10.02
N GLN A 225 -5.86 32.85 -9.08
CA GLN A 225 -5.51 31.76 -8.15
C GLN A 225 -6.16 30.41 -8.52
N VAL A 226 -6.64 30.28 -9.76
CA VAL A 226 -7.29 29.06 -10.27
C VAL A 226 -6.61 28.65 -11.56
N GLU A 227 -6.21 27.39 -11.66
CA GLU A 227 -5.72 26.85 -12.92
C GLU A 227 -6.87 26.74 -13.93
N PRO A 228 -6.65 26.99 -15.23
CA PRO A 228 -7.73 27.01 -16.23
C PRO A 228 -8.55 25.72 -16.29
N GLU A 229 -7.91 24.56 -16.10
CA GLU A 229 -8.58 23.25 -16.11
C GLU A 229 -9.52 23.09 -14.91
N ASP A 230 -9.06 23.49 -13.72
CA ASP A 230 -9.86 23.48 -12.49
C ASP A 230 -11.01 24.49 -12.55
N GLU A 231 -10.80 25.66 -13.17
CA GLU A 231 -11.86 26.65 -13.37
C GLU A 231 -13.00 26.06 -14.20
N VAL A 232 -12.71 25.48 -15.36
CA VAL A 232 -13.74 24.90 -16.23
C VAL A 232 -14.48 23.77 -15.52
N LEU A 233 -13.76 22.90 -14.81
CA LEU A 233 -14.35 21.80 -14.05
C LEU A 233 -15.28 22.31 -12.93
N LEU A 234 -14.84 23.30 -12.16
CA LEU A 234 -15.62 23.86 -11.06
C LEU A 234 -16.83 24.68 -11.54
N VAL A 235 -16.72 25.38 -12.67
CA VAL A 235 -17.86 26.06 -13.28
C VAL A 235 -18.94 25.05 -13.66
N ARG A 236 -18.58 23.95 -14.33
CA ARG A 236 -19.53 22.87 -14.65
C ARG A 236 -20.19 22.27 -13.41
N PHE A 237 -19.42 22.13 -12.34
CA PHE A 237 -19.90 21.58 -11.08
C PHE A 237 -20.87 22.50 -10.35
N LEU A 238 -20.71 23.83 -10.45
CA LEU A 238 -21.56 24.81 -9.77
C LEU A 238 -22.77 25.26 -10.59
N ASP A 239 -22.70 25.21 -11.93
CA ASP A 239 -23.72 25.72 -12.84
C ASP A 239 -23.99 24.73 -13.98
N ALA A 240 -25.06 23.95 -13.82
CA ALA A 240 -25.47 22.94 -14.79
C ALA A 240 -26.00 23.55 -16.10
N GLU A 241 -26.67 24.71 -16.05
CA GLU A 241 -27.20 25.36 -17.25
C GLU A 241 -26.05 25.91 -18.11
N LEU A 242 -25.03 26.46 -17.47
CA LEU A 242 -23.83 26.91 -18.17
C LEU A 242 -23.03 25.72 -18.70
N ALA A 243 -23.00 24.58 -17.99
CA ALA A 243 -22.30 23.37 -18.40
C ALA A 243 -22.75 22.83 -19.77
N ASP A 244 -24.04 22.95 -20.10
CA ASP A 244 -24.61 22.53 -21.40
C ASP A 244 -24.07 23.35 -22.58
N SER A 245 -23.62 24.58 -22.32
CA SER A 245 -23.09 25.49 -23.33
C SER A 245 -21.57 25.42 -23.52
N ILE A 246 -20.86 24.68 -22.65
CA ILE A 246 -19.41 24.54 -22.66
C ILE A 246 -19.05 23.21 -23.38
N PRO A 247 -18.01 23.16 -24.23
CA PRO A 247 -17.50 21.91 -24.81
C PRO A 247 -16.99 20.93 -23.75
N SER A 248 -17.28 19.63 -23.88
CA SER A 248 -16.89 18.61 -22.91
C SER A 248 -15.39 18.64 -22.61
N LEU A 249 -15.03 18.34 -21.35
CA LEU A 249 -13.64 18.27 -20.95
C LEU A 249 -13.05 16.92 -21.41
N PRO A 250 -11.83 16.89 -21.97
CA PRO A 250 -11.14 15.62 -22.12
C PRO A 250 -10.94 15.01 -20.72
N PRO A 251 -11.19 13.71 -20.53
CA PRO A 251 -11.00 13.08 -19.24
C PRO A 251 -9.52 13.17 -18.83
N PRO A 252 -9.20 13.57 -17.58
CA PRO A 252 -7.84 13.65 -17.13
C PRO A 252 -7.22 12.24 -17.09
N PRO A 253 -5.97 12.06 -17.56
CA PRO A 253 -5.33 10.74 -17.57
C PRO A 253 -5.04 10.21 -16.16
N GLN A 254 -4.88 11.11 -15.19
CA GLN A 254 -4.62 10.78 -13.77
C GLN A 254 -5.39 11.74 -12.87
N PRO A 255 -6.71 11.53 -12.67
CA PRO A 255 -7.49 12.35 -11.77
C PRO A 255 -7.01 12.18 -10.32
N THR A 256 -7.13 13.24 -9.53
CA THR A 256 -7.15 13.11 -8.06
C THR A 256 -8.52 12.55 -7.63
N PRO A 257 -8.68 11.96 -6.43
CA PRO A 257 -9.98 11.53 -5.93
C PRO A 257 -11.03 12.63 -5.92
N LEU A 258 -10.62 13.87 -5.65
CA LEU A 258 -11.51 15.02 -5.70
C LEU A 258 -11.98 15.30 -7.13
N VAL A 259 -11.07 15.34 -8.09
CA VAL A 259 -11.42 15.52 -9.51
C VAL A 259 -12.32 14.39 -9.98
N TRP A 260 -11.95 13.14 -9.70
CA TRP A 260 -12.76 11.96 -10.02
C TRP A 260 -14.18 12.07 -9.45
N ARG A 261 -14.30 12.53 -8.19
CA ARG A 261 -15.59 12.72 -7.54
C ARG A 261 -16.41 13.86 -8.15
N ILE A 262 -15.76 14.93 -8.60
CA ILE A 262 -16.45 16.01 -9.32
C ILE A 262 -16.97 15.50 -10.67
N TYR A 263 -16.19 14.70 -11.41
CA TYR A 263 -16.64 14.06 -12.65
C TYR A 263 -17.87 13.16 -12.43
N GLU A 264 -17.90 12.38 -11.35
CA GLU A 264 -19.10 11.61 -10.94
C GLU A 264 -20.30 12.55 -10.68
N ALA A 265 -20.09 13.67 -9.99
CA ALA A 265 -21.14 14.62 -9.62
C ALA A 265 -21.73 15.39 -10.80
N ILE A 266 -20.95 15.66 -11.85
CA ILE A 266 -21.43 16.35 -13.07
C ILE A 266 -22.03 15.40 -14.11
N GLY A 267 -22.13 14.10 -13.80
CA GLY A 267 -22.71 13.11 -14.72
C GLY A 267 -21.76 12.59 -15.80
N GLU A 268 -20.45 12.81 -15.65
CA GLU A 268 -19.40 12.32 -16.56
C GLU A 268 -18.45 11.35 -15.82
N PRO A 269 -18.94 10.22 -15.26
CA PRO A 269 -18.13 9.37 -14.40
C PRO A 269 -16.92 8.78 -15.14
N LEU A 270 -15.76 8.82 -14.48
CA LEU A 270 -14.51 8.26 -15.01
C LEU A 270 -14.38 6.78 -14.63
N PRO A 271 -13.98 5.88 -15.57
CA PRO A 271 -13.75 4.49 -15.24
C PRO A 271 -12.59 4.34 -14.24
N THR A 272 -12.75 3.44 -13.28
CA THR A 272 -11.69 3.13 -12.29
C THR A 272 -10.70 2.08 -12.77
N LEU A 273 -10.96 1.44 -13.91
CA LEU A 273 -10.03 0.52 -14.56
C LEU A 273 -8.87 1.34 -15.17
N GLY A 274 -7.63 0.96 -14.84
CA GLY A 274 -6.43 1.70 -15.26
C GLY A 274 -6.05 2.86 -14.34
N LEU A 275 -6.91 3.25 -13.40
CA LEU A 275 -6.56 4.15 -12.30
C LEU A 275 -5.79 3.41 -11.20
N PRO A 276 -5.03 4.14 -10.35
CA PRO A 276 -4.36 3.57 -9.18
C PRO A 276 -5.31 2.73 -8.33
N ILE A 277 -4.79 1.65 -7.74
CA ILE A 277 -5.62 0.63 -7.07
C ILE A 277 -6.53 1.17 -5.96
N ALA A 278 -6.14 2.27 -5.30
CA ALA A 278 -6.97 2.99 -4.35
C ALA A 278 -8.38 3.34 -4.90
N PHE A 279 -8.50 3.65 -6.19
CA PHE A 279 -9.78 3.99 -6.82
C PHE A 279 -10.74 2.80 -6.92
N ALA A 280 -10.26 1.57 -6.82
CA ALA A 280 -11.13 0.39 -6.82
C ALA A 280 -12.10 0.37 -5.63
N HIS A 281 -11.77 1.04 -4.51
CA HIS A 281 -12.69 1.18 -3.37
C HIS A 281 -13.97 1.95 -3.73
N ALA A 282 -13.91 2.85 -4.72
CA ALA A 282 -15.10 3.59 -5.15
C ALA A 282 -16.18 2.67 -5.75
N GLU A 283 -15.76 1.59 -6.40
CA GLU A 283 -16.64 0.59 -7.00
C GLU A 283 -17.17 -0.44 -5.98
N LEU A 284 -16.63 -0.49 -4.76
CA LEU A 284 -17.17 -1.39 -3.71
C LEU A 284 -18.49 -0.87 -3.13
N ARG A 285 -18.85 0.38 -3.43
CA ARG A 285 -20.05 1.00 -2.87
C ARG A 285 -21.33 0.43 -3.50
N PRO A 286 -22.47 0.47 -2.78
CA PRO A 286 -23.75 -0.05 -3.29
C PRO A 286 -24.26 0.62 -4.58
N GLN A 287 -23.81 1.84 -4.89
CA GLN A 287 -24.19 2.58 -6.10
C GLN A 287 -23.57 1.98 -7.37
N ALA A 288 -22.43 1.31 -7.24
CA ALA A 288 -21.79 0.63 -8.35
C ALA A 288 -22.57 -0.63 -8.75
N GLY A 289 -22.54 -0.97 -10.04
CA GLY A 289 -23.11 -2.22 -10.52
C GLY A 289 -22.36 -3.42 -9.93
N TRP A 290 -23.06 -4.52 -9.68
CA TRP A 290 -22.46 -5.70 -9.04
C TRP A 290 -21.24 -6.25 -9.80
N LYS A 291 -21.23 -6.16 -11.14
CA LYS A 291 -20.05 -6.53 -11.94
C LYS A 291 -18.81 -5.73 -11.54
N ALA A 292 -18.94 -4.41 -11.42
CA ALA A 292 -17.86 -3.52 -11.04
C ALA A 292 -17.40 -3.76 -9.60
N GLN A 293 -18.34 -4.02 -8.68
CA GLN A 293 -18.03 -4.43 -7.30
C GLN A 293 -17.18 -5.70 -7.25
N VAL A 294 -17.53 -6.72 -8.03
CA VAL A 294 -16.79 -7.99 -8.09
C VAL A 294 -15.40 -7.76 -8.69
N GLU A 295 -15.29 -7.09 -9.84
CA GLU A 295 -13.99 -6.81 -10.48
C GLU A 295 -13.07 -5.95 -9.58
N ALA A 296 -13.63 -4.99 -8.85
CA ALA A 296 -12.89 -4.20 -7.88
C ALA A 296 -12.44 -5.02 -6.67
N ALA A 297 -13.31 -5.88 -6.12
CA ALA A 297 -12.96 -6.77 -5.03
C ALA A 297 -11.84 -7.74 -5.43
N GLU A 298 -11.87 -8.27 -6.65
CA GLU A 298 -10.78 -9.10 -7.17
C GLU A 298 -9.48 -8.33 -7.27
N ARG A 299 -9.48 -7.14 -7.91
CA ARG A 299 -8.29 -6.28 -8.03
C ARG A 299 -7.68 -5.96 -6.66
N LEU A 300 -8.50 -5.63 -5.67
CA LEU A 300 -8.06 -5.35 -4.30
C LEU A 300 -7.55 -6.60 -3.58
N SER A 301 -8.14 -7.77 -3.86
CA SER A 301 -7.72 -9.05 -3.27
C SER A 301 -6.36 -9.52 -3.79
N ARG A 302 -6.07 -9.30 -5.08
CA ARG A 302 -4.75 -9.63 -5.69
C ARG A 302 -3.58 -8.98 -4.96
N VAL A 303 -3.80 -7.75 -4.48
CA VAL A 303 -2.83 -6.96 -3.74
C VAL A 303 -3.06 -7.00 -2.22
N GLY A 304 -3.89 -7.92 -1.72
CA GLY A 304 -4.13 -8.07 -0.28
C GLY A 304 -4.68 -6.83 0.43
N ALA A 305 -5.27 -5.89 -0.31
CA ALA A 305 -5.81 -4.64 0.24
C ALA A 305 -7.12 -4.85 1.00
N ILE A 306 -7.86 -5.92 0.67
CA ILE A 306 -9.07 -6.34 1.37
C ILE A 306 -8.94 -7.76 1.92
N THR A 307 -9.77 -8.09 2.90
CA THR A 307 -9.78 -9.43 3.49
C THR A 307 -10.38 -10.46 2.51
N PRO A 308 -9.93 -11.72 2.53
CA PRO A 308 -10.53 -12.78 1.72
C PRO A 308 -12.04 -12.96 1.94
N ASN A 309 -12.52 -12.68 3.15
CA ASN A 309 -13.95 -12.77 3.48
C ASN A 309 -14.79 -11.68 2.80
N LEU A 310 -14.20 -10.51 2.49
CA LEU A 310 -14.92 -9.49 1.73
C LEU A 310 -15.17 -9.97 0.29
N LEU A 311 -14.16 -10.59 -0.34
CA LEU A 311 -14.33 -11.20 -1.66
C LEU A 311 -15.36 -12.33 -1.65
N LEU A 312 -15.27 -13.23 -0.64
CA LEU A 312 -16.26 -14.29 -0.43
C LEU A 312 -17.67 -13.70 -0.38
N GLY A 313 -17.90 -12.69 0.46
CA GLY A 313 -19.19 -12.01 0.58
C GLY A 313 -19.69 -11.44 -0.75
N MET A 314 -18.81 -10.81 -1.54
CA MET A 314 -19.16 -10.27 -2.86
C MET A 314 -19.54 -11.36 -3.86
N TYR A 315 -18.79 -12.45 -3.88
CA TYR A 315 -19.02 -13.59 -4.76
C TYR A 315 -20.31 -14.34 -4.40
N THR A 316 -20.66 -14.46 -3.13
CA THR A 316 -21.84 -15.21 -2.68
C THR A 316 -23.09 -14.35 -2.51
N ALA A 317 -23.02 -13.04 -2.75
CA ALA A 317 -24.13 -12.12 -2.50
C ALA A 317 -25.37 -12.40 -3.37
N ARG A 318 -25.17 -12.87 -4.61
CA ARG A 318 -26.24 -13.02 -5.62
C ARG A 318 -25.91 -14.16 -6.59
N ALA A 319 -26.92 -14.71 -7.26
CA ALA A 319 -26.70 -15.62 -8.38
C ALA A 319 -26.04 -14.87 -9.57
N PRO A 320 -25.15 -15.51 -10.35
CA PRO A 320 -24.52 -14.91 -11.53
C PRO A 320 -25.55 -14.28 -12.47
N ALA A 321 -25.30 -13.04 -12.89
CA ALA A 321 -26.28 -12.27 -13.65
C ALA A 321 -26.33 -12.63 -15.15
N ALA A 322 -25.26 -13.25 -15.68
CA ALA A 322 -25.14 -13.69 -17.06
C ALA A 322 -24.10 -14.84 -17.15
N SER A 323 -23.81 -15.31 -18.36
CA SER A 323 -22.66 -16.18 -18.63
C SER A 323 -21.46 -15.36 -19.12
N GLY A 324 -20.25 -15.93 -19.01
CA GLY A 324 -19.02 -15.34 -19.53
C GLY A 324 -18.21 -14.53 -18.50
N GLY A 325 -16.89 -14.61 -18.63
CA GLY A 325 -15.94 -13.76 -17.91
C GLY A 325 -16.04 -13.91 -16.39
N VAL A 326 -16.27 -12.79 -15.69
CA VAL A 326 -16.40 -12.79 -14.22
C VAL A 326 -17.54 -13.67 -13.72
N TRP A 327 -18.61 -13.83 -14.49
CA TRP A 327 -19.77 -14.61 -14.03
C TRP A 327 -19.53 -16.11 -14.01
N ASP A 328 -18.76 -16.64 -14.96
CA ASP A 328 -18.39 -18.06 -14.96
C ASP A 328 -17.49 -18.37 -13.75
N ARG A 329 -16.59 -17.44 -13.40
CA ARG A 329 -15.76 -17.55 -12.20
C ARG A 329 -16.59 -17.52 -10.92
N VAL A 330 -17.55 -16.59 -10.82
CA VAL A 330 -18.47 -16.51 -9.67
C VAL A 330 -19.31 -17.78 -9.55
N ASP A 331 -19.87 -18.29 -10.65
CA ASP A 331 -20.65 -19.55 -10.67
C ASP A 331 -19.80 -20.75 -10.21
N LEU A 332 -18.60 -20.92 -10.75
CA LEU A 332 -17.66 -21.99 -10.35
C LEU A 332 -17.33 -21.89 -8.86
N PHE A 333 -17.03 -20.69 -8.38
CA PHE A 333 -16.74 -20.46 -6.97
C PHE A 333 -17.92 -20.81 -6.08
N GLN A 334 -19.13 -20.36 -6.40
CA GLN A 334 -20.34 -20.66 -5.62
C GLN A 334 -20.65 -22.16 -5.60
N ARG A 335 -20.49 -22.85 -6.73
CA ARG A 335 -20.68 -24.30 -6.82
C ARG A 335 -19.67 -25.06 -5.97
N PHE A 336 -18.42 -24.59 -5.94
CA PHE A 336 -17.38 -25.14 -5.08
C PHE A 336 -17.69 -24.89 -3.60
N ASP A 337 -18.03 -23.65 -3.22
CA ASP A 337 -18.36 -23.28 -1.84
C ASP A 337 -19.54 -24.10 -1.30
N ALA A 338 -20.60 -24.26 -2.11
CA ALA A 338 -21.74 -25.11 -1.78
C ALA A 338 -21.34 -26.59 -1.61
N ALA A 339 -20.47 -27.12 -2.49
CA ALA A 339 -20.00 -28.51 -2.38
C ALA A 339 -19.16 -28.73 -1.11
N LEU A 340 -18.28 -27.77 -0.79
CA LEU A 340 -17.43 -27.82 0.40
C LEU A 340 -18.25 -27.68 1.69
N SER A 341 -19.26 -26.82 1.70
CA SER A 341 -20.18 -26.65 2.83
C SER A 341 -21.12 -27.84 3.01
N GLY A 342 -21.50 -28.51 1.93
CA GLY A 342 -22.28 -29.76 1.96
C GLY A 342 -21.48 -31.02 2.29
N GLY A 343 -20.14 -30.96 2.30
CA GLY A 343 -19.26 -32.11 2.57
C GLY A 343 -19.25 -33.19 1.48
N ASP A 344 -19.69 -32.88 0.26
CA ASP A 344 -19.74 -33.83 -0.85
C ASP A 344 -18.34 -34.02 -1.46
N ARG A 345 -17.58 -34.97 -0.92
CA ARG A 345 -16.19 -35.26 -1.33
C ARG A 345 -16.05 -35.47 -2.84
N THR A 346 -16.96 -36.21 -3.45
CA THR A 346 -16.91 -36.52 -4.89
C THR A 346 -17.11 -35.26 -5.71
N ARG A 347 -18.08 -34.42 -5.32
CA ARG A 347 -18.33 -33.16 -6.01
C ARG A 347 -17.20 -32.15 -5.81
N ILE A 348 -16.62 -32.08 -4.61
CA ILE A 348 -15.44 -31.24 -4.32
C ILE A 348 -14.28 -31.65 -5.23
N ALA A 349 -13.94 -32.95 -5.28
CA ALA A 349 -12.84 -33.46 -6.10
C ALA A 349 -12.99 -33.12 -7.59
N ARG A 350 -14.23 -33.14 -8.10
CA ARG A 350 -14.54 -32.83 -9.50
C ARG A 350 -14.44 -31.34 -9.82
N ILE A 351 -14.87 -30.45 -8.92
CA ILE A 351 -14.94 -29.00 -9.17
C ILE A 351 -13.61 -28.30 -8.84
N LEU A 352 -12.83 -28.85 -7.91
CA LEU A 352 -11.61 -28.22 -7.39
C LEU A 352 -10.61 -27.78 -8.48
N PRO A 353 -10.30 -28.59 -9.51
CA PRO A 353 -9.41 -28.16 -10.58
C PRO A 353 -9.92 -26.93 -11.34
N ASP A 354 -11.20 -26.91 -11.70
CA ASP A 354 -11.79 -25.85 -12.51
C ASP A 354 -11.86 -24.52 -11.74
N VAL A 355 -12.30 -24.56 -10.47
CA VAL A 355 -12.33 -23.35 -9.64
C VAL A 355 -10.91 -22.85 -9.35
N TRP A 356 -9.94 -23.75 -9.15
CA TRP A 356 -8.55 -23.37 -8.94
C TRP A 356 -7.98 -22.64 -10.17
N GLN A 357 -8.18 -23.19 -11.37
CA GLN A 357 -7.76 -22.53 -12.61
C GLN A 357 -8.45 -21.17 -12.82
N ALA A 358 -9.73 -21.05 -12.44
CA ALA A 358 -10.43 -19.77 -12.49
C ALA A 358 -9.84 -18.75 -11.50
N MET A 359 -9.34 -19.19 -10.33
CA MET A 359 -8.64 -18.31 -9.38
C MET A 359 -7.25 -17.95 -9.86
N VAL A 360 -6.49 -18.89 -10.45
CA VAL A 360 -5.18 -18.62 -11.05
C VAL A 360 -5.29 -17.58 -12.16
N GLY A 361 -6.24 -17.76 -13.10
CA GLY A 361 -6.46 -16.79 -14.19
C GLY A 361 -6.91 -15.41 -13.72
N ALA A 362 -7.30 -15.26 -12.45
CA ALA A 362 -7.64 -14.00 -11.82
C ALA A 362 -6.62 -13.57 -10.74
N GLU A 363 -5.49 -14.28 -10.57
CA GLU A 363 -4.46 -14.05 -9.55
C GLU A 363 -4.99 -14.05 -8.09
N LEU A 364 -5.97 -14.92 -7.81
CA LEU A 364 -6.66 -15.04 -6.51
C LEU A 364 -6.27 -16.31 -5.74
N GLU A 365 -5.17 -16.97 -6.11
CA GLU A 365 -4.73 -18.25 -5.54
C GLU A 365 -4.56 -18.16 -4.02
N SER A 366 -3.87 -17.12 -3.56
CA SER A 366 -3.60 -16.90 -2.14
C SER A 366 -4.87 -16.57 -1.36
N THR A 367 -5.78 -15.80 -1.95
CA THR A 367 -7.09 -15.48 -1.37
C THR A 367 -7.94 -16.74 -1.22
N PHE A 368 -7.99 -17.57 -2.27
CA PHE A 368 -8.69 -18.86 -2.26
C PHE A 368 -8.07 -19.83 -1.24
N ALA A 369 -6.75 -19.93 -1.20
CA ALA A 369 -6.02 -20.74 -0.24
C ALA A 369 -6.28 -20.29 1.21
N ALA A 370 -6.33 -18.99 1.47
CA ALA A 370 -6.66 -18.46 2.79
C ALA A 370 -8.09 -18.82 3.24
N LEU A 371 -9.05 -18.88 2.31
CA LEU A 371 -10.44 -19.26 2.60
C LEU A 371 -10.61 -20.76 2.80
N TYR A 372 -9.96 -21.59 1.98
CA TYR A 372 -10.32 -23.00 1.83
C TYR A 372 -9.20 -24.00 2.08
N GLY A 373 -7.93 -23.57 2.13
CA GLY A 373 -6.77 -24.46 2.21
C GLY A 373 -6.81 -25.44 3.41
N ASP A 374 -7.13 -24.93 4.61
CA ASP A 374 -7.25 -25.78 5.80
C ASP A 374 -8.43 -26.76 5.69
N ARG A 375 -9.61 -26.27 5.27
CA ARG A 375 -10.81 -27.11 5.10
C ARG A 375 -10.59 -28.21 4.08
N LEU A 376 -9.89 -27.92 2.98
CA LEU A 376 -9.59 -28.90 1.92
C LEU A 376 -8.78 -30.09 2.43
N MET A 377 -7.82 -29.86 3.34
CA MET A 377 -7.04 -30.93 3.96
C MET A 377 -7.88 -31.86 4.85
N GLN A 378 -8.98 -31.36 5.41
CA GLN A 378 -9.86 -32.12 6.30
C GLN A 378 -10.89 -33.00 5.57
N VAL A 379 -11.14 -32.75 4.28
CA VAL A 379 -12.15 -33.49 3.49
C VAL A 379 -11.75 -34.95 3.22
N GLY A 380 -10.45 -35.26 3.23
CA GLY A 380 -9.91 -36.58 2.89
C GLY A 380 -10.02 -36.90 1.39
N LEU A 381 -9.64 -35.94 0.54
CA LEU A 381 -9.54 -36.13 -0.90
C LEU A 381 -8.44 -37.16 -1.25
N THR A 382 -8.56 -37.81 -2.41
CA THR A 382 -7.60 -38.81 -2.91
C THR A 382 -7.15 -38.47 -4.35
N GLY A 383 -6.06 -39.09 -4.81
CA GLY A 383 -5.51 -38.88 -6.15
C GLY A 383 -5.10 -37.43 -6.41
N ASP A 384 -5.26 -36.98 -7.66
CA ASP A 384 -4.84 -35.65 -8.12
C ASP A 384 -5.52 -34.52 -7.35
N ALA A 385 -6.79 -34.70 -6.95
CA ALA A 385 -7.52 -33.72 -6.15
C ALA A 385 -6.89 -33.53 -4.75
N ALA A 386 -6.31 -34.58 -4.18
CA ALA A 386 -5.58 -34.49 -2.90
C ALA A 386 -4.26 -33.75 -3.05
N THR A 387 -3.54 -33.98 -4.15
CA THR A 387 -2.29 -33.27 -4.47
C THR A 387 -2.56 -31.79 -4.71
N LEU A 388 -3.61 -31.46 -5.47
CA LEU A 388 -4.04 -30.08 -5.67
C LEU A 388 -4.47 -29.42 -4.36
N ALA A 389 -5.29 -30.08 -3.54
CA ALA A 389 -5.68 -29.58 -2.22
C ALA A 389 -4.46 -29.30 -1.32
N PHE A 390 -3.44 -30.17 -1.38
CA PHE A 390 -2.18 -29.96 -0.66
C PHE A 390 -1.44 -28.71 -1.15
N HIS A 391 -1.28 -28.52 -2.46
CA HIS A 391 -0.65 -27.31 -3.01
C HIS A 391 -1.40 -26.03 -2.61
N ILE A 392 -2.74 -26.06 -2.65
CA ILE A 392 -3.57 -24.94 -2.19
C ILE A 392 -3.34 -24.68 -0.70
N ALA A 393 -3.30 -25.72 0.13
CA ALA A 393 -3.07 -25.58 1.56
C ALA A 393 -1.67 -25.02 1.89
N LEU A 394 -0.65 -25.31 1.06
CA LEU A 394 0.69 -24.74 1.20
C LEU A 394 0.75 -23.22 0.98
N LEU A 395 -0.23 -22.65 0.27
CA LEU A 395 -0.37 -21.19 0.08
C LEU A 395 -1.22 -20.53 1.18
N SER A 396 -1.73 -21.32 2.14
CA SER A 396 -2.57 -20.84 3.24
C SER A 396 -1.77 -20.65 4.54
N PRO A 397 -2.34 -19.98 5.57
CA PRO A 397 -1.75 -19.98 6.91
C PRO A 397 -1.58 -21.38 7.54
N ALA A 398 -2.27 -22.40 7.01
CA ALA A 398 -2.17 -23.78 7.50
C ALA A 398 -1.03 -24.60 6.86
N TYR A 399 -0.16 -23.99 6.03
CA TYR A 399 0.88 -24.68 5.25
C TYR A 399 1.71 -25.70 6.05
N GLU A 400 2.18 -25.34 7.25
CA GLU A 400 3.03 -26.22 8.05
C GLU A 400 2.25 -27.45 8.56
N ARG A 401 0.98 -27.25 8.95
CA ARG A 401 0.10 -28.34 9.37
C ARG A 401 -0.21 -29.25 8.20
N ALA A 402 -0.59 -28.68 7.05
CA ALA A 402 -0.84 -29.43 5.82
C ALA A 402 0.37 -30.28 5.42
N ALA A 403 1.59 -29.75 5.54
CA ALA A 403 2.82 -30.51 5.28
C ALA A 403 3.08 -31.64 6.29
N LYS A 404 2.76 -31.44 7.58
CA LYS A 404 2.84 -32.51 8.59
C LYS A 404 1.86 -33.63 8.30
N ASP A 405 0.62 -33.29 8.00
CA ASP A 405 -0.45 -34.25 7.70
C ASP A 405 -0.13 -35.03 6.41
N ARG A 406 0.31 -34.32 5.35
CA ARG A 406 0.71 -34.94 4.09
C ARG A 406 1.89 -35.89 4.24
N ALA A 407 2.89 -35.51 5.04
CA ALA A 407 4.04 -36.38 5.33
C ALA A 407 3.67 -37.68 6.06
N GLY A 408 2.59 -37.66 6.86
CA GLY A 408 2.07 -38.87 7.52
C GLY A 408 1.19 -39.73 6.60
N ALA A 409 0.56 -39.12 5.58
CA ALA A 409 -0.35 -39.79 4.67
C ALA A 409 0.33 -40.44 3.46
N VAL A 410 1.47 -39.90 3.00
CA VAL A 410 2.17 -40.37 1.79
C VAL A 410 3.48 -41.07 2.16
N SER A 411 3.55 -42.38 1.90
CA SER A 411 4.73 -43.19 2.24
C SER A 411 5.93 -42.94 1.32
N GLN A 412 5.69 -42.57 0.06
CA GLN A 412 6.72 -42.35 -0.96
C GLN A 412 6.35 -41.14 -1.83
N PRO A 413 6.54 -39.91 -1.32
CA PRO A 413 6.32 -38.71 -2.12
C PRO A 413 7.33 -38.66 -3.27
N ASP A 414 6.94 -38.06 -4.40
CA ASP A 414 7.89 -37.74 -5.46
C ASP A 414 8.89 -36.65 -5.03
N VAL A 415 9.87 -36.34 -5.88
CA VAL A 415 10.93 -35.36 -5.56
C VAL A 415 10.36 -33.98 -5.29
N GLN A 416 9.34 -33.55 -6.03
CA GLN A 416 8.75 -32.22 -5.89
C GLN A 416 7.94 -32.14 -4.60
N GLU A 417 7.08 -33.12 -4.35
CA GLU A 417 6.27 -33.20 -3.14
C GLU A 417 7.14 -33.32 -1.88
N ALA A 418 8.19 -34.15 -1.92
CA ALA A 418 9.15 -34.27 -0.82
C ALA A 418 9.82 -32.92 -0.51
N PHE A 419 10.24 -32.19 -1.55
CA PHE A 419 10.85 -30.87 -1.40
C PHE A 419 9.88 -29.85 -0.80
N LEU A 420 8.63 -29.79 -1.28
CA LEU A 420 7.59 -28.89 -0.74
C LEU A 420 7.27 -29.20 0.73
N ILE A 421 7.11 -30.47 1.09
CA ILE A 421 6.92 -30.91 2.48
C ILE A 421 8.12 -30.50 3.35
N GLY A 422 9.33 -30.75 2.86
CA GLY A 422 10.57 -30.37 3.53
C GLY A 422 10.65 -28.87 3.76
N LEU A 423 10.38 -28.08 2.72
CA LEU A 423 10.44 -26.61 2.76
C LEU A 423 9.41 -26.03 3.74
N ALA A 424 8.16 -26.47 3.67
CA ALA A 424 7.11 -26.07 4.60
C ALA A 424 7.46 -26.36 6.07
N ARG A 425 8.24 -27.42 6.32
CA ARG A 425 8.69 -27.82 7.66
C ARG A 425 10.07 -27.24 8.04
N GLY A 426 10.73 -26.52 7.13
CA GLY A 426 12.11 -26.03 7.29
C GLY A 426 13.18 -27.14 7.34
N LYS A 427 12.89 -28.31 6.76
CA LYS A 427 13.72 -29.51 6.79
C LYS A 427 13.97 -30.02 5.37
N ILE A 428 14.88 -29.37 4.65
CA ILE A 428 15.26 -29.77 3.28
C ILE A 428 16.60 -30.51 3.19
N ASN A 429 17.24 -30.80 4.33
CA ASN A 429 18.51 -31.54 4.36
C ASN A 429 18.35 -32.92 3.70
N GLY A 430 19.20 -33.21 2.73
CA GLY A 430 19.17 -34.48 1.98
C GLY A 430 18.08 -34.56 0.90
N LEU A 431 17.28 -33.51 0.70
CA LEU A 431 16.31 -33.45 -0.39
C LEU A 431 16.94 -32.89 -1.66
N THR A 432 16.59 -33.47 -2.81
CA THR A 432 17.03 -33.00 -4.11
C THR A 432 16.13 -31.85 -4.58
N PRO A 433 16.66 -30.66 -4.91
CA PRO A 433 15.86 -29.58 -5.45
C PRO A 433 15.35 -29.92 -6.87
N PRO A 434 14.01 -29.95 -7.11
CA PRO A 434 13.45 -30.46 -8.36
C PRO A 434 13.72 -29.57 -9.58
N ASP A 435 13.86 -28.25 -9.40
CA ASP A 435 14.00 -27.29 -10.50
C ASP A 435 15.03 -26.17 -10.19
N SER A 436 15.16 -25.20 -11.10
CA SER A 436 16.10 -24.07 -10.96
C SER A 436 15.76 -23.15 -9.79
N MET A 437 14.49 -22.92 -9.53
CA MET A 437 14.06 -22.05 -8.42
C MET A 437 14.27 -22.74 -7.07
N SER A 438 13.99 -24.02 -6.98
CA SER A 438 14.29 -24.85 -5.82
C SER A 438 15.79 -24.87 -5.51
N ARG A 439 16.64 -24.93 -6.55
CA ARG A 439 18.10 -24.78 -6.40
C ARG A 439 18.52 -23.39 -5.92
N ALA A 440 17.79 -22.33 -6.29
CA ALA A 440 18.03 -20.97 -5.81
C ALA A 440 17.56 -20.78 -4.35
N ILE A 441 16.49 -21.45 -3.94
CA ILE A 441 15.94 -21.40 -2.57
C ILE A 441 16.80 -22.21 -1.60
N ALA A 442 17.27 -23.39 -2.00
CA ALA A 442 17.90 -24.35 -1.11
C ALA A 442 19.07 -23.79 -0.25
N PRO A 443 19.99 -22.95 -0.78
CA PRO A 443 21.06 -22.36 0.01
C PRO A 443 20.56 -21.61 1.25
N ALA A 444 19.46 -20.87 1.14
CA ALA A 444 18.88 -20.13 2.27
C ALA A 444 18.43 -21.04 3.42
N PHE A 445 18.12 -22.30 3.14
CA PHE A 445 17.67 -23.27 4.14
C PHE A 445 18.77 -24.20 4.65
N LEU A 446 19.74 -24.54 3.80
CA LEU A 446 20.84 -25.46 4.11
C LEU A 446 22.04 -24.76 4.76
N ALA A 447 22.44 -23.62 4.22
CA ALA A 447 23.62 -22.86 4.63
C ALA A 447 23.35 -21.36 4.41
N PRO A 448 22.48 -20.73 5.21
CA PRO A 448 22.14 -19.33 5.04
C PRO A 448 23.37 -18.43 5.21
N GLU A 449 23.63 -17.60 4.21
CA GLU A 449 24.72 -16.62 4.21
C GLU A 449 24.14 -15.20 4.16
N ILE A 450 24.83 -14.27 4.82
CA ILE A 450 24.43 -12.87 4.89
C ILE A 450 25.58 -12.04 4.33
N THR A 451 25.26 -11.23 3.33
CA THR A 451 26.23 -10.32 2.72
C THR A 451 26.54 -9.14 3.64
N ALA A 452 27.64 -8.42 3.37
CA ALA A 452 28.13 -7.38 4.28
C ALA A 452 27.13 -6.24 4.53
N GLU A 453 26.35 -5.86 3.51
CA GLU A 453 25.38 -4.76 3.62
C GLU A 453 24.24 -5.05 4.62
N PRO A 454 23.44 -6.13 4.48
CA PRO A 454 22.41 -6.45 5.45
C PRO A 454 22.97 -6.82 6.82
N GLN A 455 24.18 -7.41 6.90
CA GLN A 455 24.84 -7.64 8.18
C GLN A 455 25.09 -6.32 8.92
N ARG A 456 25.59 -5.29 8.22
CA ARG A 456 25.78 -3.95 8.79
C ARG A 456 24.47 -3.34 9.29
N LEU A 457 23.36 -3.50 8.55
CA LEU A 457 22.05 -3.01 9.00
C LEU A 457 21.62 -3.66 10.32
N LEU A 458 21.82 -4.97 10.48
CA LEU A 458 21.52 -5.68 11.73
C LEU A 458 22.43 -5.22 12.88
N ASP A 459 23.73 -5.07 12.63
CA ASP A 459 24.71 -4.62 13.63
C ASP A 459 24.39 -3.19 14.12
N GLU A 460 23.89 -2.33 13.22
CA GLU A 460 23.42 -0.96 13.51
C GLU A 460 21.98 -0.90 14.07
N ARG A 461 21.33 -2.04 14.33
CA ARG A 461 19.94 -2.16 14.80
C ARG A 461 18.89 -1.53 13.87
N ARG A 462 19.17 -1.46 12.57
CA ARG A 462 18.28 -0.94 11.53
C ARG A 462 17.40 -2.06 10.95
N PHE A 463 16.65 -2.73 11.83
CA PHE A 463 15.85 -3.91 11.47
C PHE A 463 14.82 -3.65 10.37
N GLY A 464 14.15 -2.48 10.38
CA GLY A 464 13.17 -2.11 9.37
C GLY A 464 13.79 -1.98 7.98
N GLU A 465 15.00 -1.40 7.88
CA GLU A 465 15.72 -1.29 6.61
C GLU A 465 16.28 -2.63 6.15
N ALA A 466 16.76 -3.48 7.06
CA ALA A 466 17.16 -4.85 6.74
C ALA A 466 15.98 -5.66 6.17
N LEU A 467 14.77 -5.44 6.72
CA LEU A 467 13.56 -6.07 6.21
C LEU A 467 13.19 -5.56 4.80
N LEU A 468 13.21 -4.26 4.57
CA LEU A 468 12.97 -3.67 3.25
C LEU A 468 13.98 -4.19 2.21
N TRP A 469 15.25 -4.33 2.61
CA TRP A 469 16.28 -4.94 1.78
C TRP A 469 15.94 -6.40 1.43
N ALA A 470 15.54 -7.22 2.42
CA ALA A 470 15.17 -8.62 2.19
C ALA A 470 14.00 -8.74 1.18
N ILE A 471 12.95 -7.93 1.38
CA ILE A 471 11.77 -7.89 0.53
C ILE A 471 12.15 -7.54 -0.91
N ALA A 472 12.91 -6.44 -1.10
CA ALA A 472 13.36 -6.02 -2.42
C ALA A 472 14.26 -7.07 -3.09
N ARG A 473 15.10 -7.76 -2.31
CA ARG A 473 16.04 -8.76 -2.83
C ARG A 473 15.34 -10.02 -3.34
N VAL A 474 14.34 -10.51 -2.59
CA VAL A 474 13.49 -11.63 -3.07
C VAL A 474 12.61 -11.19 -4.23
N GLY A 475 12.08 -9.95 -4.21
CA GLY A 475 11.28 -9.39 -5.30
C GLY A 475 12.00 -9.42 -6.64
N ARG A 476 13.27 -8.98 -6.70
CA ARG A 476 14.11 -9.11 -7.91
C ARG A 476 14.30 -10.55 -8.36
N GLY A 477 14.26 -11.50 -7.43
CA GLY A 477 14.34 -12.93 -7.71
C GLY A 477 13.18 -13.49 -8.52
N VAL A 478 11.98 -12.92 -8.37
CA VAL A 478 10.80 -13.23 -9.20
C VAL A 478 11.09 -12.90 -10.68
N HIS A 479 11.88 -11.86 -10.94
CA HIS A 479 12.25 -11.38 -12.27
C HIS A 479 13.58 -11.95 -12.81
N GLY A 480 14.08 -13.05 -12.23
CA GLY A 480 15.23 -13.78 -12.77
C GLY A 480 16.58 -13.53 -12.07
N ASP A 481 16.60 -13.00 -10.85
CA ASP A 481 17.79 -12.95 -9.99
C ASP A 481 17.79 -14.07 -8.92
N PRO A 482 18.21 -15.31 -9.25
CA PRO A 482 18.19 -16.41 -8.30
C PRO A 482 19.11 -16.20 -7.09
N ARG A 483 20.15 -15.36 -7.20
CA ARG A 483 21.01 -15.06 -6.04
C ARG A 483 20.27 -14.21 -5.03
N GLY A 484 19.48 -13.25 -5.52
CA GLY A 484 18.64 -12.42 -4.66
C GLY A 484 17.63 -13.24 -3.83
N VAL A 485 17.09 -14.32 -4.39
CA VAL A 485 16.22 -15.24 -3.64
C VAL A 485 16.95 -15.83 -2.43
N ALA A 486 18.14 -16.40 -2.63
CA ALA A 486 18.91 -17.01 -1.55
C ALA A 486 19.29 -15.99 -0.46
N GLU A 487 19.78 -14.81 -0.87
CA GLU A 487 20.22 -13.76 0.04
C GLU A 487 19.06 -13.18 0.87
N GLY A 488 17.94 -12.86 0.21
CA GLY A 488 16.77 -12.29 0.88
C GLY A 488 16.12 -13.28 1.85
N LEU A 489 15.95 -14.54 1.44
CA LEU A 489 15.42 -15.59 2.32
C LEU A 489 16.36 -15.87 3.50
N SER A 490 17.68 -15.89 3.28
CA SER A 490 18.67 -16.06 4.37
C SER A 490 18.56 -14.95 5.39
N LEU A 491 18.38 -13.70 4.94
CA LEU A 491 18.20 -12.55 5.81
C LEU A 491 16.91 -12.63 6.63
N LEU A 492 15.77 -12.97 6.01
CA LEU A 492 14.51 -13.18 6.74
C LEU A 492 14.67 -14.22 7.87
N ARG A 493 15.32 -15.35 7.57
CA ARG A 493 15.60 -16.39 8.58
C ARG A 493 16.51 -15.89 9.68
N ARG A 494 17.57 -15.13 9.36
CA ARG A 494 18.44 -14.53 10.38
C ARG A 494 17.69 -13.60 11.32
N MET A 495 16.73 -12.85 10.79
CA MET A 495 15.87 -11.94 11.54
C MET A 495 14.83 -12.66 12.40
N GLY A 496 14.77 -14.00 12.36
CA GLY A 496 13.77 -14.81 13.09
C GLY A 496 12.43 -14.91 12.36
N LEU A 497 12.33 -14.41 11.13
CA LEU A 497 11.11 -14.43 10.30
C LEU A 497 11.02 -15.74 9.50
N GLU A 498 11.19 -16.87 10.18
CA GLU A 498 11.22 -18.21 9.59
C GLU A 498 9.89 -18.55 8.87
N ASP A 499 8.75 -18.16 9.45
CA ASP A 499 7.43 -18.36 8.84
C ASP A 499 7.33 -17.64 7.48
N ALA A 500 7.72 -16.37 7.45
CA ALA A 500 7.72 -15.58 6.23
C ALA A 500 8.68 -16.17 5.18
N ALA A 501 9.89 -16.57 5.58
CA ALA A 501 10.86 -17.17 4.66
C ALA A 501 10.31 -18.46 4.01
N ARG A 502 9.67 -19.35 4.79
CA ARG A 502 9.10 -20.60 4.26
C ARG A 502 7.93 -20.35 3.33
N ARG A 503 6.99 -19.48 3.72
CA ARG A 503 5.82 -19.17 2.91
C ARG A 503 6.20 -18.45 1.62
N THR A 504 7.12 -17.48 1.67
CA THR A 504 7.68 -16.84 0.47
C THR A 504 8.36 -17.86 -0.45
N ALA A 505 9.12 -18.80 0.10
CA ALA A 505 9.76 -19.85 -0.69
C ALA A 505 8.73 -20.80 -1.35
N LEU A 506 7.64 -21.14 -0.65
CA LEU A 506 6.53 -21.90 -1.23
C LEU A 506 5.81 -21.12 -2.33
N GLU A 507 5.55 -19.83 -2.12
CA GLU A 507 4.94 -18.95 -3.12
C GLU A 507 5.79 -18.85 -4.39
N LEU A 508 7.12 -18.78 -4.28
CA LEU A 508 8.05 -18.78 -5.42
C LEU A 508 8.00 -20.07 -6.27
N LEU A 509 7.58 -21.18 -5.67
CA LEU A 509 7.47 -22.49 -6.32
C LEU A 509 6.07 -22.79 -6.83
N LEU A 510 5.03 -22.25 -6.18
CA LEU A 510 3.64 -22.60 -6.43
C LEU A 510 2.86 -21.51 -7.19
N LEU A 511 3.30 -20.25 -7.16
CA LEU A 511 2.65 -19.16 -7.87
C LEU A 511 3.36 -18.88 -9.20
N GLU A 512 2.60 -18.85 -10.29
CA GLU A 512 3.09 -18.51 -11.62
C GLU A 512 3.14 -16.99 -11.80
N ARG A 513 4.15 -16.33 -11.22
CA ARG A 513 4.31 -14.86 -11.26
C ARG A 513 5.46 -14.36 -12.13
N ARG A 514 5.90 -15.19 -13.08
CA ARG A 514 7.12 -14.92 -13.87
C ARG A 514 6.91 -14.07 -15.13
N GLY A 515 5.69 -13.58 -15.37
CA GLY A 515 5.34 -12.83 -16.58
C GLY A 515 5.10 -13.73 -17.77
#